data_AF-A0A966C6Y6-F1
#
_entry.id   AF-A0A966C6Y6-F1
#
_cell.length_a   1.000
_cell.length_b   1.000
_cell.length_c   1.000
_cell.angle_alpha   90.00
_cell.angle_beta   90.00
_cell.angle_gamma   90.00
#
_symmetry.space_group_name_H-M   'P 1'
#
loop_
_entity.id
_entity.type
_entity.pdbx_description
1 polymer ?
#
loop_
_entity_poly.entity_id
_entity_poly.type
_entity_poly.pdbx_seq_one_letter_code
_entity_poly.pdbx_strand_id
1 'polypeptide(L)'
;MFANELLKNREQQLVFNLTSYFIGIFSYLVLGISVLSGLMGPLVFIASGLIALLLVYFLIRFLERFIPHYLKLKKRAIVFGILSVFVILNTLYFANVIPPIPLSLKEITISQSVVRYSTGEYEITYELVPWWNIKDHLWTTFHPSVGGSVSCFTKVFAPTRIKTDIFHVWEFKNPKTNNWQEH
;
A
#
# COMPACT_ATOMS: atom_id res chain seq x y z
N MET A 1 12.29 16.40 -6.56
CA MET A 1 13.00 17.42 -7.36
C MET A 1 13.54 18.57 -6.51
N PHE A 2 12.76 19.16 -5.59
CA PHE A 2 13.23 20.27 -4.73
C PHE A 2 14.47 19.99 -3.86
N ALA A 3 14.66 18.77 -3.34
CA ALA A 3 15.80 18.47 -2.48
C ALA A 3 17.17 18.50 -3.21
N ASN A 4 17.20 18.25 -4.52
CA ASN A 4 18.45 18.21 -5.28
C ASN A 4 18.98 19.62 -5.60
N GLU A 5 18.10 20.62 -5.70
CA GLU A 5 18.46 22.02 -6.00
C GLU A 5 18.95 22.79 -4.76
N LEU A 6 18.56 22.38 -3.55
CA LEU A 6 19.00 23.00 -2.29
C LEU A 6 20.44 22.61 -1.90
N LEU A 7 21.00 21.56 -2.50
CA LEU A 7 22.33 21.03 -2.17
C LEU A 7 23.40 21.63 -3.10
N LYS A 8 24.00 22.75 -2.67
CA LYS A 8 25.10 23.44 -3.38
C LYS A 8 26.41 22.64 -3.44
N ASN A 9 26.58 21.62 -2.60
CA ASN A 9 27.80 20.82 -2.50
C ASN A 9 27.65 19.48 -3.25
N ARG A 10 28.50 19.26 -4.27
CA ARG A 10 28.56 18.03 -5.08
C ARG A 10 28.66 16.74 -4.25
N GLU A 11 29.27 16.83 -3.06
CA GLU A 11 29.39 15.69 -2.14
C GLU A 11 28.08 15.31 -1.46
N GLN A 12 27.23 16.29 -1.11
CA GLN A 12 25.93 16.02 -0.48
C GLN A 12 24.93 15.47 -1.51
N GLN A 13 25.06 15.91 -2.78
CA GLN A 13 24.28 15.38 -3.89
C GLN A 13 24.52 13.87 -4.08
N LEU A 14 25.75 13.38 -3.90
CA LEU A 14 26.06 11.95 -4.05
C LEU A 14 25.35 11.10 -2.98
N VAL A 15 25.38 11.53 -1.71
CA VAL A 15 24.67 10.84 -0.61
C VAL A 15 23.17 10.85 -0.88
N PHE A 16 22.62 12.00 -1.27
CA PHE A 16 21.20 12.13 -1.58
C PHE A 16 20.77 11.25 -2.77
N ASN A 17 21.56 11.22 -3.85
CA ASN A 17 21.29 10.42 -5.04
C ASN A 17 21.31 8.93 -4.73
N LEU A 18 22.30 8.45 -3.98
CA LEU A 18 22.38 7.03 -3.58
C LEU A 18 21.24 6.63 -2.63
N THR A 19 20.88 7.51 -1.70
CA THR A 19 19.76 7.27 -0.77
C THR A 19 18.42 7.24 -1.52
N SER A 20 18.21 8.18 -2.44
CA SER A 20 17.01 8.22 -3.30
C SER A 20 16.95 7.01 -4.23
N TYR A 21 18.10 6.61 -4.79
CA TYR A 21 18.22 5.39 -5.58
C TYR A 21 17.84 4.15 -4.76
N PHE A 22 18.32 4.03 -3.52
CA PHE A 22 17.94 2.96 -2.61
C PHE A 22 16.42 2.91 -2.39
N ILE A 23 15.78 4.05 -2.12
CA ILE A 23 14.31 4.12 -1.96
C ILE A 23 13.58 3.64 -3.23
N GLY A 24 14.06 4.07 -4.40
CA GLY A 24 13.48 3.70 -5.69
C GLY A 24 13.60 2.20 -5.97
N ILE A 25 14.80 1.64 -5.84
CA ILE A 25 15.03 0.21 -6.10
C ILE A 25 14.35 -0.67 -5.05
N PHE A 26 14.31 -0.25 -3.79
CA PHE A 26 13.58 -0.94 -2.72
C PHE A 26 12.08 -1.01 -3.05
N SER A 27 11.47 0.13 -3.36
CA SER A 27 10.04 0.20 -3.73
C SER A 27 9.74 -0.66 -4.96
N TYR A 28 10.60 -0.58 -5.98
CA TYR A 28 10.46 -1.39 -7.19
C TYR A 28 10.53 -2.89 -6.91
N LEU A 29 11.47 -3.34 -6.08
CA LEU A 29 11.63 -4.75 -5.73
C LEU A 29 10.52 -5.27 -4.83
N VAL A 30 10.04 -4.47 -3.88
CA VAL A 30 8.88 -4.87 -3.04
C VAL A 30 7.68 -5.14 -3.94
N LEU A 31 7.35 -4.22 -4.85
CA LEU A 31 6.23 -4.40 -5.77
C LEU A 31 6.48 -5.52 -6.78
N GLY A 32 7.65 -5.52 -7.43
CA GLY A 32 8.01 -6.49 -8.46
C GLY A 32 8.03 -7.93 -7.94
N ILE A 33 8.65 -8.17 -6.78
CA ILE A 33 8.69 -9.51 -6.17
C ILE A 33 7.29 -9.92 -5.69
N SER A 34 6.52 -9.01 -5.10
CA SER A 34 5.14 -9.33 -4.68
C SER A 34 4.25 -9.72 -5.86
N VAL A 35 4.36 -9.00 -6.99
CA VAL A 35 3.61 -9.28 -8.22
C VAL A 35 4.06 -10.60 -8.86
N LEU A 36 5.36 -10.86 -8.93
CA LEU A 36 5.87 -12.08 -9.58
C LEU A 36 5.64 -13.34 -8.73
N SER A 37 5.81 -13.25 -7.41
CA SER A 37 5.64 -14.39 -6.51
C SER A 37 4.18 -14.65 -6.14
N GLY A 38 3.32 -13.62 -6.23
CA GLY A 38 1.95 -13.67 -5.68
C GLY A 38 1.91 -13.84 -4.16
N LEU A 39 3.06 -13.73 -3.49
CA LEU A 39 3.17 -13.82 -2.04
C LEU A 39 3.22 -12.42 -1.44
N MET A 40 2.62 -12.28 -0.26
CA MET A 40 2.55 -11.03 0.48
C MET A 40 2.93 -11.29 1.93
N GLY A 41 3.55 -10.30 2.56
CA GLY A 41 3.85 -10.33 3.99
C GLY A 41 5.28 -9.94 4.34
N PRO A 42 5.64 -10.07 5.63
CA PRO A 42 6.90 -9.58 6.16
C PRO A 42 8.13 -10.20 5.49
N LEU A 43 8.03 -11.49 5.12
CA LEU A 43 9.11 -12.21 4.45
C LEU A 43 9.46 -11.60 3.09
N VAL A 44 8.45 -11.27 2.28
CA VAL A 44 8.66 -10.66 0.96
C VAL A 44 9.25 -9.26 1.12
N PHE A 45 8.72 -8.46 2.06
CA PHE A 45 9.22 -7.11 2.33
C PHE A 45 10.70 -7.12 2.76
N ILE A 46 11.06 -7.96 3.73
CA ILE A 46 12.45 -8.09 4.21
C ILE A 46 13.35 -8.65 3.10
N ALA A 47 12.92 -9.68 2.37
CA ALA A 47 13.71 -10.26 1.28
C ALA A 47 13.98 -9.25 0.16
N SER A 48 12.96 -8.51 -0.29
CA SER A 48 13.12 -7.41 -1.24
C SER A 48 14.08 -6.35 -0.72
N GLY A 49 14.02 -6.04 0.57
CA GLY A 49 14.94 -5.12 1.22
C GLY A 49 16.39 -5.60 1.26
N LEU A 50 16.64 -6.87 1.56
CA LEU A 50 17.96 -7.47 1.52
C LEU A 50 18.54 -7.49 0.10
N ILE A 51 17.71 -7.81 -0.90
CA ILE A 51 18.12 -7.77 -2.32
C ILE A 51 18.44 -6.32 -2.73
N ALA A 52 17.64 -5.34 -2.32
CA ALA A 52 17.91 -3.93 -2.57
C ALA A 52 19.24 -3.48 -1.95
N LEU A 53 19.51 -3.87 -0.70
CA LEU A 53 20.78 -3.60 -0.03
C LEU A 53 21.97 -4.23 -0.76
N LEU A 54 21.84 -5.48 -1.23
CA LEU A 54 22.87 -6.14 -2.02
C LEU A 54 23.14 -5.41 -3.34
N LEU A 55 22.10 -5.02 -4.08
CA LEU A 55 22.26 -4.27 -5.34
C LEU A 55 22.96 -2.93 -5.11
N VAL A 56 22.55 -2.18 -4.09
CA VAL A 56 23.19 -0.90 -3.76
C VAL A 56 24.62 -1.11 -3.26
N TYR A 57 24.90 -2.17 -2.51
CA TYR A 57 26.26 -2.54 -2.11
C TYR A 57 27.15 -2.81 -3.32
N PHE A 58 26.68 -3.60 -4.29
CA PHE A 58 27.40 -3.85 -5.54
C PHE A 58 27.61 -2.57 -6.35
N LEU A 59 26.59 -1.70 -6.42
CA LEU A 59 26.69 -0.40 -7.07
C LEU A 59 27.77 0.46 -6.40
N ILE A 60 27.77 0.59 -5.08
CA ILE A 60 28.79 1.36 -4.34
C ILE A 60 30.18 0.78 -4.59
N ARG A 61 30.35 -0.55 -4.52
CA ARG A 61 31.64 -1.21 -4.77
C ARG A 61 32.12 -0.99 -6.21
N PHE A 62 31.20 -0.97 -7.17
CA PHE A 62 31.49 -0.64 -8.56
C PHE A 62 31.93 0.81 -8.71
N LEU A 63 31.20 1.77 -8.12
CA LEU A 63 31.59 3.19 -8.15
C LEU A 63 32.90 3.45 -7.40
N GLU A 64 33.21 2.72 -6.32
CA GLU A 64 34.49 2.82 -5.61
C GLU A 64 35.68 2.51 -6.52
N ARG A 65 35.50 1.68 -7.56
CA ARG A 65 36.54 1.39 -8.55
C ARG A 65 36.82 2.57 -9.49
N PHE A 66 35.80 3.35 -9.85
CA PHE A 66 35.93 4.47 -10.77
C PHE A 66 36.28 5.79 -10.06
N ILE A 67 35.72 6.00 -8.87
CA ILE A 67 35.82 7.27 -8.13
C ILE A 67 36.19 7.01 -6.66
N PRO A 68 37.36 6.41 -6.38
CA PRO A 68 37.73 5.98 -5.03
C PRO A 68 37.91 7.14 -4.05
N HIS A 69 38.38 8.31 -4.51
CA HIS A 69 38.72 9.43 -3.64
C HIS A 69 37.47 10.08 -3.00
N TYR A 70 36.43 10.31 -3.81
CA TYR A 70 35.18 10.93 -3.34
C TYR A 70 34.35 9.99 -2.45
N LEU A 71 34.36 8.68 -2.72
CA LEU A 71 33.57 7.72 -1.95
C LEU A 71 34.16 7.39 -0.58
N LYS A 72 35.50 7.31 -0.46
CA LYS A 72 36.15 7.04 0.84
C LYS A 72 35.84 8.13 1.88
N LEU A 73 35.78 9.40 1.47
CA LEU A 73 35.49 10.54 2.34
C LEU A 73 34.09 10.50 2.97
N LYS A 74 33.09 9.94 2.27
CA LYS A 74 31.67 9.94 2.71
C LYS A 74 31.06 8.56 2.86
N LYS A 75 31.83 7.48 2.75
CA LYS A 75 31.36 6.09 2.89
C LYS A 75 30.50 5.88 4.13
N ARG A 76 30.92 6.45 5.27
CA ARG A 76 30.16 6.40 6.53
C ARG A 76 28.78 7.06 6.38
N ALA A 77 28.71 8.27 5.85
CA ALA A 77 27.43 8.98 5.65
C ALA A 77 26.50 8.24 4.67
N ILE A 78 27.03 7.67 3.60
CA ILE A 78 26.25 6.87 2.63
C ILE A 78 25.66 5.63 3.30
N VAL A 79 26.50 4.87 4.00
CA VAL A 79 26.06 3.65 4.72
C VAL A 79 25.02 3.99 5.78
N PHE A 80 25.26 5.03 6.59
CA PHE A 80 24.30 5.47 7.60
C PHE A 80 22.98 5.94 6.97
N GLY A 81 23.01 6.64 5.84
CA GLY A 81 21.79 7.11 5.15
C GLY A 81 20.97 5.97 4.56
N ILE A 82 21.60 4.99 3.92
CA ILE A 82 20.91 3.81 3.39
C ILE A 82 20.33 2.98 4.53
N LEU A 83 21.12 2.74 5.57
CA LEU A 83 20.72 1.90 6.69
C LEU A 83 19.62 2.57 7.52
N SER A 84 19.67 3.90 7.71
CA SER A 84 18.58 4.64 8.38
C SER A 84 17.28 4.56 7.60
N VAL A 85 17.32 4.75 6.28
CA VAL A 85 16.12 4.61 5.43
C VAL A 85 15.59 3.19 5.46
N PHE A 86 16.45 2.17 5.40
CA PHE A 86 16.03 0.78 5.55
C PHE A 86 15.31 0.54 6.88
N VAL A 87 15.88 1.00 7.99
CA VAL A 87 15.26 0.86 9.32
C VAL A 87 13.93 1.63 9.40
N ILE A 88 13.86 2.85 8.87
CA ILE A 88 12.63 3.65 8.82
C ILE A 88 11.54 2.92 8.03
N LEU A 89 11.85 2.43 6.84
CA LEU A 89 10.88 1.71 5.99
C LEU A 89 10.40 0.42 6.66
N ASN A 90 11.28 -0.34 7.31
CA ASN A 90 10.88 -1.52 8.08
C ASN A 90 10.02 -1.15 9.29
N THR A 91 10.38 -0.10 10.01
CA THR A 91 9.60 0.37 11.17
C THR A 91 8.21 0.81 10.74
N LEU A 92 8.09 1.58 9.66
CA LEU A 92 6.81 2.01 9.10
C LEU A 92 5.95 0.83 8.61
N TYR A 93 6.59 -0.20 8.06
CA TYR A 93 5.92 -1.43 7.66
C TYR A 93 5.35 -2.19 8.86
N PHE A 94 6.16 -2.45 9.90
CA PHE A 94 5.71 -3.16 11.09
C PHE A 94 4.77 -2.34 11.98
N ALA A 95 4.82 -1.01 11.89
CA ALA A 95 3.85 -0.12 12.51
C ALA A 95 2.52 -0.03 11.74
N ASN A 96 2.35 -0.80 10.65
CA ASN A 96 1.17 -0.79 9.78
C ASN A 96 0.85 0.58 9.15
N VAL A 97 1.82 1.50 9.11
CA VAL A 97 1.64 2.84 8.52
C VAL A 97 1.65 2.77 6.99
N ILE A 98 2.50 1.90 6.43
CA ILE A 98 2.55 1.67 4.99
C ILE A 98 1.85 0.33 4.72
N PRO A 99 0.65 0.32 4.12
CA PRO A 99 0.02 -0.93 3.73
C PRO A 99 0.94 -1.66 2.74
N PRO A 100 1.09 -2.99 2.85
CA PRO A 100 2.07 -3.77 2.08
C PRO A 100 1.98 -3.56 0.56
N ILE A 101 0.78 -3.28 0.05
CA ILE A 101 0.46 -3.05 -1.36
C ILE A 101 -0.77 -2.12 -1.44
N PRO A 102 -0.91 -1.32 -2.52
CA PRO A 102 -2.16 -0.66 -2.84
C PRO A 102 -3.25 -1.68 -3.22
N LEU A 103 -3.97 -2.20 -2.22
CA LEU A 103 -5.32 -2.71 -2.45
C LEU A 103 -6.19 -1.51 -2.78
N SER A 104 -6.84 -1.53 -3.94
CA SER A 104 -7.77 -0.46 -4.32
C SER A 104 -9.19 -0.99 -4.25
N LEU A 105 -9.99 -0.36 -3.39
CA LEU A 105 -11.43 -0.51 -3.38
C LEU A 105 -11.94 0.01 -4.73
N LYS A 106 -12.48 -0.88 -5.57
CA LYS A 106 -13.09 -0.50 -6.84
C LYS A 106 -14.54 -0.10 -6.64
N GLU A 107 -15.22 -0.81 -5.76
CA GLU A 107 -16.64 -0.63 -5.50
C GLU A 107 -16.94 -1.12 -4.08
N ILE A 108 -17.77 -0.36 -3.36
CA ILE A 108 -18.37 -0.77 -2.09
C ILE A 108 -19.83 -0.32 -2.14
N THR A 109 -20.75 -1.24 -1.89
CA THR A 109 -22.18 -0.93 -1.95
C THR A 109 -22.99 -1.78 -0.97
N ILE A 110 -24.05 -1.17 -0.43
CA ILE A 110 -25.06 -1.87 0.36
C ILE A 110 -26.11 -2.38 -0.63
N SER A 111 -26.33 -3.68 -0.62
CA SER A 111 -27.18 -4.40 -1.56
C SER A 111 -28.27 -5.17 -0.83
N GLN A 112 -29.39 -5.38 -1.52
CA GLN A 112 -30.54 -6.15 -1.03
C GLN A 112 -30.34 -7.67 -1.20
N SER A 113 -29.45 -8.07 -2.11
CA SER A 113 -29.10 -9.47 -2.32
C SER A 113 -27.76 -9.57 -3.07
N VAL A 114 -26.97 -10.57 -2.70
CA VAL A 114 -25.75 -10.98 -3.40
C VAL A 114 -25.84 -12.47 -3.67
N VAL A 115 -25.96 -12.85 -4.93
CA VAL A 115 -25.99 -14.26 -5.35
C VAL A 115 -24.70 -14.56 -6.09
N ARG A 116 -23.98 -15.59 -5.62
CA ARG A 116 -22.80 -16.12 -6.31
C ARG A 116 -23.19 -17.30 -7.18
N TYR A 117 -22.98 -17.19 -8.48
CA TYR A 117 -23.21 -18.29 -9.42
C TYR A 117 -22.05 -19.29 -9.41
N SER A 118 -22.34 -20.53 -9.82
CA SER A 118 -21.33 -21.60 -9.96
C SER A 118 -20.26 -21.28 -11.01
N THR A 119 -20.56 -20.40 -11.95
CA THR A 119 -19.63 -19.87 -12.97
C THR A 119 -18.60 -18.88 -12.40
N GLY A 120 -18.76 -18.44 -11.15
CA GLY A 120 -17.91 -17.45 -10.50
C GLY A 120 -18.37 -16.00 -10.67
N GLU A 121 -19.48 -15.78 -11.35
CA GLU A 121 -20.13 -14.48 -11.50
C GLU A 121 -20.96 -14.13 -10.25
N TYR A 122 -21.14 -12.84 -10.01
CA TYR A 122 -21.95 -12.31 -8.91
C TYR A 122 -23.08 -11.48 -9.48
N GLU A 123 -24.30 -11.76 -9.05
CA GLU A 123 -25.45 -10.90 -9.25
C GLU A 123 -25.74 -10.13 -7.98
N ILE A 124 -25.86 -8.82 -8.14
CA ILE A 124 -26.03 -7.87 -7.04
C ILE A 124 -27.31 -7.10 -7.32
N THR A 125 -28.25 -7.18 -6.38
CA THR A 125 -29.49 -6.42 -6.44
C THR A 125 -29.37 -5.20 -5.53
N TYR A 126 -29.48 -4.00 -6.08
CA TYR A 126 -29.40 -2.74 -5.35
C TYR A 126 -30.69 -1.94 -5.47
N GLU A 127 -30.89 -1.00 -4.55
CA GLU A 127 -32.01 -0.07 -4.59
C GLU A 127 -31.82 0.91 -5.76
N LEU A 128 -32.77 0.93 -6.70
CA LEU A 128 -32.77 1.86 -7.84
C LEU A 128 -33.15 3.26 -7.36
N VAL A 129 -32.15 4.09 -7.06
CA VAL A 129 -32.36 5.50 -6.76
C VAL A 129 -32.45 6.29 -8.08
N PRO A 130 -33.55 7.02 -8.36
CA PRO A 130 -33.64 7.83 -9.56
C PRO A 130 -32.53 8.87 -9.64
N TRP A 131 -32.00 9.12 -10.84
CA TRP A 131 -30.85 10.02 -11.06
C TRP A 131 -31.10 11.47 -10.61
N TRP A 132 -32.37 11.91 -10.58
CA TRP A 132 -32.76 13.25 -10.14
C TRP A 132 -32.84 13.41 -8.61
N ASN A 133 -32.81 12.32 -7.85
CA ASN A 133 -32.97 12.37 -6.39
C ASN A 133 -31.61 12.49 -5.67
N ILE A 134 -31.03 13.69 -5.76
CA ILE A 134 -29.71 14.01 -5.20
C ILE A 134 -29.65 13.81 -3.67
N LYS A 135 -30.78 13.97 -2.96
CA LYS A 135 -30.84 13.82 -1.50
C LYS A 135 -30.57 12.38 -1.05
N ASP A 136 -31.14 11.40 -1.74
CA ASP A 136 -30.94 9.99 -1.41
C ASP A 136 -29.55 9.49 -1.86
N HIS A 137 -28.94 10.15 -2.85
CA HIS A 137 -27.53 9.95 -3.19
C HIS A 137 -26.56 10.57 -2.16
N LEU A 138 -26.99 11.61 -1.41
CA LEU A 138 -26.19 12.31 -0.39
C LEU A 138 -26.38 11.76 1.03
N TRP A 139 -27.58 11.26 1.33
CA TRP A 139 -27.96 10.66 2.61
C TRP A 139 -28.55 9.28 2.33
N THR A 140 -27.68 8.27 2.28
CA THR A 140 -28.03 6.89 1.94
C THR A 140 -28.86 6.23 3.05
N THR A 141 -30.17 6.51 3.04
CA THR A 141 -31.13 5.71 3.79
C THR A 141 -31.44 4.49 2.94
N PHE A 142 -30.97 3.31 3.36
CA PHE A 142 -31.19 2.06 2.64
C PHE A 142 -32.53 1.43 3.05
N HIS A 143 -33.37 1.10 2.07
CA HIS A 143 -34.64 0.42 2.31
C HIS A 143 -34.53 -1.06 1.94
N PRO A 144 -34.42 -1.97 2.92
CA PRO A 144 -34.42 -3.40 2.63
C PRO A 144 -35.76 -3.81 2.02
N SER A 145 -35.71 -4.63 0.97
CA SER A 145 -36.91 -5.21 0.37
C SER A 145 -37.62 -6.14 1.37
N VAL A 146 -38.94 -6.29 1.23
CA VAL A 146 -39.74 -7.16 2.12
C VAL A 146 -39.24 -8.61 1.99
N GLY A 147 -38.57 -9.11 3.03
CA GLY A 147 -37.96 -10.45 3.06
C GLY A 147 -36.53 -10.52 2.48
N GLY A 148 -35.95 -9.41 2.03
CA GLY A 148 -34.56 -9.32 1.60
C GLY A 148 -33.56 -9.27 2.76
N SER A 149 -32.30 -9.60 2.49
CA SER A 149 -31.21 -9.44 3.44
C SER A 149 -30.43 -8.15 3.17
N VAL A 150 -29.78 -7.59 4.18
CA VAL A 150 -28.84 -6.47 4.00
C VAL A 150 -27.45 -7.05 3.84
N SER A 151 -26.83 -6.84 2.67
CA SER A 151 -25.50 -7.37 2.37
C SER A 151 -24.57 -6.26 1.88
N CYS A 152 -23.36 -6.18 2.43
CA CYS A 152 -22.31 -5.30 1.89
C CYS A 152 -21.50 -6.07 0.85
N PHE A 153 -21.55 -5.60 -0.40
CA PHE A 153 -20.73 -6.12 -1.48
C PHE A 153 -19.54 -5.19 -1.71
N THR A 154 -18.36 -5.79 -1.84
CA THR A 154 -17.13 -5.05 -2.07
C THR A 154 -16.32 -5.70 -3.19
N LYS A 155 -15.93 -4.89 -4.17
CA LYS A 155 -14.99 -5.28 -5.23
C LYS A 155 -13.64 -4.67 -4.93
N VAL A 156 -12.66 -5.51 -4.59
CA VAL A 156 -11.29 -5.09 -4.34
C VAL A 156 -10.41 -5.49 -5.51
N PHE A 157 -9.67 -4.54 -6.07
CA PHE A 157 -8.61 -4.85 -7.01
C PHE A 157 -7.36 -5.29 -6.26
N ALA A 158 -6.91 -6.49 -6.62
CA ALA A 158 -5.80 -7.19 -6.05
C ALA A 158 -4.80 -7.53 -7.18
N PRO A 159 -3.56 -7.00 -7.18
CA PRO A 159 -2.55 -7.45 -8.13
C PRO A 159 -2.20 -8.92 -7.84
N THR A 160 -2.51 -9.80 -8.79
CA THR A 160 -2.26 -11.26 -8.75
C THR A 160 -2.99 -12.02 -7.64
N ARG A 161 -2.62 -13.29 -7.37
CA ARG A 161 -3.27 -14.20 -6.40
C ARG A 161 -3.05 -13.72 -4.96
N ILE A 162 -3.80 -12.71 -4.55
CA ILE A 162 -3.86 -12.29 -3.14
C ILE A 162 -4.49 -13.39 -2.29
N LYS A 163 -3.81 -13.77 -1.21
CA LYS A 163 -4.32 -14.63 -0.14
C LYS A 163 -4.25 -13.85 1.17
N THR A 164 -5.16 -12.89 1.33
CA THR A 164 -5.33 -12.10 2.55
C THR A 164 -6.78 -12.17 2.98
N ASP A 165 -7.01 -12.13 4.29
CA ASP A 165 -8.36 -12.01 4.82
C ASP A 165 -8.81 -10.56 4.68
N ILE A 166 -10.05 -10.37 4.21
CA ILE A 166 -10.71 -9.07 4.09
C ILE A 166 -11.91 -9.12 5.01
N PHE A 167 -11.98 -8.17 5.94
CA PHE A 167 -13.07 -8.06 6.90
C PHE A 167 -13.94 -6.85 6.58
N HIS A 168 -15.26 -7.01 6.70
CA HIS A 168 -16.19 -5.89 6.74
C HIS A 168 -16.52 -5.61 8.21
N VAL A 169 -16.25 -4.39 8.66
CA VAL A 169 -16.60 -3.94 10.02
C VAL A 169 -17.90 -3.15 9.92
N TRP A 170 -18.91 -3.58 10.68
CA TRP A 170 -20.17 -2.89 10.80
C TRP A 170 -20.23 -2.19 12.15
N GLU A 171 -20.39 -0.87 12.12
CA GLU A 171 -20.54 -0.07 13.33
C GLU A 171 -21.95 0.51 13.38
N PHE A 172 -22.54 0.51 14.57
CA PHE A 172 -23.78 1.24 14.83
C PHE A 172 -23.52 2.35 15.85
N LYS A 173 -24.23 3.47 15.68
CA LYS A 173 -24.14 4.58 16.63
C LYS A 173 -25.07 4.33 17.81
N ASN A 174 -24.52 4.17 19.01
CA ASN A 174 -25.33 3.93 20.19
C ASN A 174 -26.13 5.20 20.56
N PRO A 175 -27.47 5.14 20.64
CA PRO A 175 -28.31 6.31 20.88
C PRO A 175 -28.15 6.91 22.29
N LYS A 176 -27.63 6.14 23.26
CA LYS A 176 -27.45 6.59 24.65
C LYS A 176 -26.09 7.26 24.88
N THR A 177 -25.03 6.73 24.28
CA THR A 177 -23.65 7.21 24.49
C THR A 177 -23.15 8.09 23.34
N ASN A 178 -23.88 8.12 22.21
CA ASN A 178 -23.50 8.81 20.98
C ASN A 178 -22.16 8.35 20.38
N ASN A 179 -21.63 7.21 20.85
CA ASN A 179 -20.40 6.58 20.39
C ASN A 179 -20.71 5.47 19.37
N TRP A 180 -19.79 5.24 18.45
CA TRP A 180 -19.82 4.10 17.53
C TRP A 180 -19.43 2.82 18.26
N GLN A 181 -20.15 1.73 18.00
CA GLN A 181 -19.91 0.41 18.55
C GLN A 181 -19.95 -0.61 17.42
N GLU A 182 -18.96 -1.50 17.39
CA GLU A 182 -18.93 -2.63 16.46
C GLU A 182 -20.02 -3.66 16.83
N HIS A 183 -20.62 -4.29 15.82
CA HIS A 183 -21.61 -5.35 15.97
C HIS A 183 -20.97 -6.74 15.92
#